data_AF-A0A858RP63-F1
#
_entry.id   AF-A0A858RP63-F1
#
_cell.length_a   1.000
_cell.length_b   1.000
_cell.length_c   1.000
_cell.angle_alpha   90.00
_cell.angle_beta   90.00
_cell.angle_gamma   90.00
#
_symmetry.space_group_name_H-M   'P 1'
#
loop_
_entity.id
_entity.type
_entity.pdbx_description
1 polymer ?
#
loop_
_entity_poly.entity_id
_entity_poly.type
_entity_poly.pdbx_seq_one_letter_code
_entity_poly.pdbx_strand_id
1 'polypeptide(L)'
;MFGSVMNEPYVIPPETYATVLRLVSDIVSAAETDDEVLRTRAYDRLLDCCETETAAGRGSGFIWEALADVTDEDEQRLEYYRKGLALGRANREPVQTILLEMGRIHVKRGDHRQALPFLEEARSIAIAESDDGTEGAASALLLQLPDLD
;
A
#
# COMPACT_ATOMS: atom_id res chain seq x y z
N MET A 1 7.93 30.12 -24.00
CA MET A 1 8.85 29.43 -23.07
C MET A 1 7.99 28.61 -22.14
N PHE A 2 7.77 27.33 -22.45
CA PHE A 2 7.15 26.41 -21.50
C PHE A 2 8.26 25.92 -20.58
N GLY A 3 8.32 26.50 -19.37
CA GLY A 3 9.15 25.96 -18.30
C GLY A 3 8.64 24.57 -17.99
N SER A 4 9.41 23.56 -18.34
CA SER A 4 9.22 22.20 -17.84
C SER A 4 9.43 22.28 -16.33
N VAL A 5 8.32 22.36 -15.58
CA VAL A 5 8.36 22.09 -14.14
C VAL A 5 8.68 20.60 -14.04
N MET A 6 9.96 20.28 -13.89
CA MET A 6 10.32 18.96 -13.40
C MET A 6 9.73 18.87 -12.00
N ASN A 7 8.55 18.26 -11.90
CA ASN A 7 7.89 18.03 -10.62
C ASN A 7 8.82 17.09 -9.84
N GLU A 8 9.45 17.62 -8.80
CA GLU A 8 10.22 16.84 -7.83
C GLU A 8 9.32 15.72 -7.27
N PRO A 9 9.88 14.56 -6.88
CA PRO A 9 9.10 13.52 -6.24
C PRO A 9 8.35 14.12 -5.04
N TYR A 10 7.07 13.80 -4.90
CA TYR A 10 6.31 14.30 -3.76
C TYR A 10 6.93 13.78 -2.46
N VAL A 11 7.20 14.69 -1.53
CA VAL A 11 7.74 14.36 -0.21
C VAL A 11 6.63 14.47 0.82
N ILE A 12 6.36 13.36 1.50
CA ILE A 12 5.36 13.29 2.56
C ILE A 12 5.77 14.24 3.70
N PRO A 13 4.88 15.12 4.18
CA PRO A 13 5.19 16.00 5.29
C PRO A 13 5.60 15.20 6.55
N PRO A 14 6.66 15.59 7.29
CA PRO A 14 7.14 14.85 8.46
C PRO A 14 6.07 14.61 9.53
N GLU A 15 5.17 15.58 9.72
CA GLU A 15 4.04 15.49 10.63
C GLU A 15 3.00 14.45 10.19
N THR A 16 2.75 14.34 8.89
CA THR A 16 1.86 13.32 8.31
C THR A 16 2.48 11.95 8.51
N TYR A 17 3.76 11.80 8.19
CA TYR A 17 4.51 10.56 8.38
C TYR A 17 4.49 10.11 9.85
N ALA A 18 4.83 11.00 10.78
CA ALA A 18 4.81 10.70 12.21
C ALA A 18 3.41 10.35 12.73
N THR A 19 2.37 11.00 12.20
CA THR A 19 0.98 10.72 12.56
C THR A 19 0.57 9.32 12.12
N VAL A 20 0.88 8.93 10.88
CA VAL A 20 0.59 7.59 10.34
C VAL A 20 1.29 6.51 11.15
N LEU A 21 2.60 6.65 11.39
CA LEU A 21 3.35 5.65 12.18
C LEU A 21 2.80 5.47 13.59
N ARG A 22 2.45 6.57 14.26
CA ARG A 22 1.85 6.51 15.59
C ARG A 22 0.50 5.78 15.56
N LEU A 23 -0.37 6.11 14.59
CA LEU A 23 -1.69 5.48 14.51
C LEU A 23 -1.61 3.99 14.17
N VAL A 24 -0.73 3.60 13.25
CA VAL A 24 -0.45 2.18 12.97
C VAL A 24 0.04 1.47 14.22
N SER A 25 0.99 2.06 14.95
CA SER A 25 1.47 1.50 16.22
C SER A 25 0.35 1.37 17.25
N ASP A 26 -0.52 2.38 17.38
CA ASP A 26 -1.67 2.35 18.30
C ASP A 26 -2.62 1.20 17.94
N ILE A 27 -2.88 0.96 16.64
CA ILE A 27 -3.75 -0.13 16.15
C ILE A 27 -3.14 -1.50 16.47
N VAL A 28 -1.86 -1.70 16.14
CA VAL A 28 -1.17 -2.97 16.36
C VAL A 28 -1.07 -3.29 17.85
N SER A 29 -0.64 -2.33 18.67
CA SER A 29 -0.56 -2.54 20.13
C SER A 29 -1.93 -2.77 20.76
N ALA A 30 -2.97 -2.08 20.29
CA ALA A 30 -4.33 -2.30 20.78
C ALA A 30 -4.85 -3.70 20.46
N ALA A 31 -4.49 -4.28 19.30
CA ALA A 31 -4.81 -5.66 18.97
C ALA A 31 -4.13 -6.66 19.90
N GLU A 32 -2.88 -6.39 20.32
CA GLU A 32 -2.15 -7.24 21.28
C GLU A 32 -2.75 -7.19 22.69
N THR A 33 -3.35 -6.06 23.08
CA THR A 33 -3.93 -5.86 24.41
C THR A 33 -5.46 -6.03 24.46
N ASP A 34 -6.09 -6.45 23.36
CA ASP A 34 -7.55 -6.56 23.21
C ASP A 34 -8.29 -5.23 23.52
N ASP A 35 -7.64 -4.09 23.26
CA ASP A 35 -8.22 -2.76 23.46
C ASP A 35 -8.96 -2.30 22.20
N GLU A 36 -10.16 -2.84 22.02
CA GLU A 36 -11.04 -2.55 20.88
C GLU A 36 -11.36 -1.06 20.72
N VAL A 37 -11.43 -0.31 21.82
CA VAL A 37 -11.75 1.12 21.81
C VAL A 37 -10.59 1.91 21.24
N LEU A 38 -9.36 1.63 21.69
CA LEU A 38 -8.16 2.25 21.14
C LEU A 38 -7.98 1.88 19.66
N ARG A 39 -8.17 0.60 19.32
CA ARG A 39 -8.02 0.11 17.95
C ARG A 39 -8.96 0.83 16.98
N THR A 40 -10.25 0.86 17.29
CA THR A 40 -11.27 1.53 16.48
C THR A 40 -10.96 3.02 16.33
N ARG A 41 -10.66 3.70 17.45
CA ARG A 41 -10.35 5.14 17.42
C ARG A 41 -9.10 5.45 16.59
N ALA A 42 -8.06 4.62 16.68
CA ALA A 42 -6.83 4.83 15.93
C ALA A 42 -7.03 4.56 14.43
N TYR A 43 -7.80 3.52 14.08
CA TYR A 43 -8.19 3.21 12.71
C TYR A 43 -9.00 4.36 12.07
N ASP A 44 -10.05 4.84 12.75
CA ASP A 44 -10.89 5.94 12.25
C ASP A 44 -10.06 7.21 11.99
N ARG A 45 -9.10 7.51 12.87
CA ARG A 45 -8.18 8.65 12.72
C ARG A 45 -7.19 8.47 11.57
N LEU A 46 -6.77 7.23 11.30
CA LEU A 46 -5.89 6.94 10.17
C LEU A 46 -6.64 7.13 8.86
N LEU A 47 -7.88 6.61 8.77
CA LEU A 47 -8.75 6.81 7.62
C LEU A 47 -9.04 8.31 7.36
N ASP A 48 -9.42 9.06 8.39
CA ASP A 48 -9.64 10.51 8.29
C ASP A 48 -8.39 11.27 7.82
N CYS A 49 -7.20 10.86 8.29
CA CYS A 49 -5.93 11.40 7.83
C CYS A 49 -5.70 11.11 6.33
N CYS A 50 -5.91 9.87 5.88
CA CYS A 50 -5.80 9.50 4.46
C CYS A 50 -6.73 10.35 3.58
N GLU A 51 -7.99 10.51 3.98
CA GLU A 51 -8.98 11.30 3.24
C GLU A 51 -8.65 12.79 3.23
N THR A 52 -8.29 13.36 4.37
CA THR A 52 -7.97 14.79 4.51
C THR A 52 -6.71 15.16 3.72
N GLU A 53 -5.64 14.37 3.81
CA GLU A 53 -4.42 14.62 3.04
C GLU A 53 -4.69 14.50 1.54
N THR A 54 -5.46 13.49 1.12
CA THR A 54 -5.85 13.32 -0.29
C THR A 54 -6.68 14.51 -0.80
N ALA A 55 -7.68 14.95 -0.04
CA ALA A 55 -8.51 16.10 -0.40
C ALA A 55 -7.70 17.41 -0.44
N ALA A 56 -6.65 17.53 0.37
CA ALA A 56 -5.74 18.67 0.38
C ALA A 56 -4.67 18.63 -0.71
N GLY A 57 -4.70 17.63 -1.62
CA GLY A 57 -3.69 17.45 -2.67
C GLY A 57 -2.35 16.93 -2.17
N ARG A 58 -2.32 16.38 -0.95
CA ARG A 58 -1.16 15.79 -0.26
C ARG A 58 -1.28 14.27 -0.07
N GLY A 59 -2.21 13.65 -0.80
CA GLY A 59 -2.37 12.20 -0.80
C GLY A 59 -1.09 11.51 -1.24
N SER A 60 -0.79 10.37 -0.64
CA SER A 60 0.42 9.57 -0.91
C SER A 60 0.06 8.09 -0.97
N GLY A 61 0.80 7.33 -1.78
CA GLY A 61 0.73 5.88 -1.80
C GLY A 61 0.97 5.28 -0.42
N PHE A 62 2.02 5.74 0.26
CA PHE A 62 2.42 5.28 1.59
C PHE A 62 1.29 5.36 2.63
N ILE A 63 0.55 6.47 2.72
CA ILE A 63 -0.47 6.61 3.77
C ILE A 63 -1.67 5.66 3.54
N TRP A 64 -2.03 5.43 2.27
CA TRP A 64 -3.10 4.50 1.91
C TRP A 64 -2.66 3.05 2.02
N GLU A 65 -1.39 2.76 1.72
CA GLU A 65 -0.77 1.46 1.98
C GLU A 65 -0.79 1.13 3.47
N ALA A 66 -0.35 2.05 4.32
CA ALA A 66 -0.35 1.86 5.77
C ALA A 66 -1.75 1.58 6.35
N LEU A 67 -2.79 2.24 5.83
CA LEU A 67 -4.18 1.95 6.20
C LEU A 67 -4.62 0.56 5.71
N ALA A 68 -4.27 0.19 4.49
CA ALA A 68 -4.58 -1.12 3.93
C ALA A 68 -3.91 -2.27 4.70
N ASP A 69 -2.69 -2.07 5.18
CA ASP A 69 -1.92 -3.07 5.93
C ASP A 69 -2.53 -3.39 7.30
N VAL A 70 -3.24 -2.43 7.90
CA VAL A 70 -3.93 -2.60 9.19
C VAL A 70 -5.45 -2.85 9.05
N THR A 71 -5.93 -3.02 7.82
CA THR A 71 -7.33 -3.35 7.54
C THR A 71 -7.47 -4.88 7.40
N ASP A 72 -8.45 -5.49 8.06
CA ASP A 72 -8.61 -6.95 8.04
C ASP A 72 -9.32 -7.48 6.78
N GLU A 73 -10.36 -6.76 6.34
CA GLU A 73 -11.23 -7.21 5.25
C GLU A 73 -10.57 -7.02 3.88
N ASP A 74 -10.27 -8.14 3.21
CA ASP A 74 -9.51 -8.16 1.94
C ASP A 74 -10.12 -7.26 0.85
N GLU A 75 -11.46 -7.14 0.76
CA GLU A 75 -12.14 -6.25 -0.19
C GLU A 75 -11.79 -4.79 0.06
N GLN A 76 -11.82 -4.37 1.33
CA GLN A 76 -11.53 -3.01 1.74
C GLN A 76 -10.02 -2.71 1.59
N ARG A 77 -9.16 -3.67 1.93
CA ARG A 77 -7.71 -3.59 1.66
C ARG A 77 -7.43 -3.33 0.19
N LEU A 78 -8.07 -4.07 -0.73
CA LEU A 78 -7.92 -3.87 -2.17
C LEU A 78 -8.40 -2.48 -2.62
N GLU A 79 -9.45 -1.92 -2.02
CA GLU A 79 -9.87 -0.55 -2.30
C GLU A 79 -8.82 0.48 -1.88
N TYR A 80 -8.24 0.32 -0.69
CA TYR A 80 -7.19 1.21 -0.19
C TYR A 80 -5.88 1.06 -0.96
N TYR A 81 -5.43 -0.15 -1.25
CA TYR A 81 -4.27 -0.39 -2.12
C TYR A 81 -4.48 0.20 -3.52
N ARG A 82 -5.69 0.18 -4.10
CA ARG A 82 -5.96 0.86 -5.37
C ARG A 82 -5.80 2.39 -5.27
N LYS A 83 -6.26 3.00 -4.18
CA LYS A 83 -6.04 4.44 -3.93
C LYS A 83 -4.54 4.73 -3.77
N GLY A 84 -3.84 3.91 -2.99
CA GLY A 84 -2.41 4.02 -2.78
C GLY A 84 -1.60 3.86 -4.06
N LEU A 85 -1.90 2.85 -4.88
CA LEU A 85 -1.25 2.62 -6.18
C LEU A 85 -1.45 3.80 -7.14
N ALA A 86 -2.66 4.37 -7.19
CA ALA A 86 -2.95 5.51 -8.05
C ALA A 86 -2.15 6.75 -7.64
N LEU A 87 -2.11 7.05 -6.34
CA LEU A 87 -1.34 8.19 -5.80
C LEU A 87 0.16 7.95 -5.91
N GLY A 88 0.64 6.77 -5.56
CA GLY A 88 2.06 6.42 -5.65
C GLY A 88 2.59 6.55 -7.08
N ARG A 89 1.85 6.05 -8.08
CA ARG A 89 2.21 6.26 -9.50
C ARG A 89 2.20 7.73 -9.91
N ALA A 90 1.23 8.53 -9.45
CA ALA A 90 1.15 9.95 -9.77
C ALA A 90 2.30 10.74 -9.14
N ASN A 91 2.68 10.38 -7.92
CA ASN A 91 3.72 11.02 -7.11
C ASN A 91 5.14 10.47 -7.37
N ARG A 92 5.25 9.38 -8.12
CA ARG A 92 6.49 8.60 -8.31
C ARG A 92 7.05 8.05 -7.01
N GLU A 93 6.16 7.60 -6.12
CA GLU A 93 6.52 6.84 -4.92
C GLU A 93 6.75 5.36 -5.32
N PRO A 94 7.52 4.59 -4.53
CA PRO A 94 7.58 3.14 -4.67
C PRO A 94 6.17 2.53 -4.54
N VAL A 95 5.88 1.51 -5.36
CA VAL A 95 4.54 0.87 -5.41
C VAL A 95 4.62 -0.66 -5.45
N GLN A 96 5.82 -1.23 -5.48
CA GLN A 96 6.05 -2.67 -5.59
C GLN A 96 5.44 -3.46 -4.41
N THR A 97 5.44 -2.89 -3.21
CA THR A 97 4.84 -3.47 -2.00
C THR A 97 3.32 -3.49 -2.08
N ILE A 98 2.70 -2.39 -2.52
CA ILE A 98 1.25 -2.31 -2.81
C ILE A 98 0.85 -3.38 -3.85
N LEU A 99 1.60 -3.47 -4.95
CA LEU A 99 1.36 -4.46 -6.01
C LEU A 99 1.50 -5.89 -5.49
N LEU A 100 2.53 -6.17 -4.70
CA LEU A 100 2.75 -7.47 -4.07
C LEU A 100 1.56 -7.87 -3.20
N GLU A 101 1.07 -6.97 -2.34
CA GLU A 101 -0.04 -7.28 -1.43
C GLU A 101 -1.38 -7.43 -2.15
N MET A 102 -1.65 -6.63 -3.18
CA MET A 102 -2.79 -6.87 -4.07
C MET A 102 -2.72 -8.26 -4.73
N GLY A 103 -1.54 -8.64 -5.23
CA GLY A 103 -1.28 -9.96 -5.77
C GLY A 103 -1.51 -11.08 -4.75
N ARG A 104 -1.02 -10.90 -3.51
CA ARG A 104 -1.20 -11.85 -2.40
C ARG A 104 -2.68 -12.07 -2.07
N ILE A 105 -3.48 -11.00 -2.02
CA ILE A 105 -4.93 -11.11 -1.78
C ILE A 105 -5.59 -11.94 -2.88
N HIS A 106 -5.26 -11.70 -4.15
CA HIS A 106 -5.81 -12.49 -5.25
C HIS A 106 -5.36 -13.95 -5.21
N VAL A 107 -4.11 -14.24 -4.82
CA VAL A 107 -3.65 -15.62 -4.59
C VAL A 107 -4.47 -16.30 -3.49
N LYS A 108 -4.68 -15.63 -2.36
CA LYS A 108 -5.48 -16.15 -1.22
C LYS A 108 -6.91 -16.49 -1.64
N ARG A 109 -7.49 -15.74 -2.58
CA ARG A 109 -8.84 -15.96 -3.12
C ARG A 109 -8.91 -17.01 -4.23
N GLY A 110 -7.77 -17.50 -4.73
CA GLY A 110 -7.71 -18.38 -5.91
C GLY A 110 -7.88 -17.64 -7.25
N ASP A 111 -7.88 -16.30 -7.24
CA ASP A 111 -8.02 -15.45 -8.42
C ASP A 111 -6.67 -15.31 -9.15
N HIS A 112 -6.05 -16.42 -9.54
CA HIS A 112 -4.69 -16.45 -10.09
C HIS A 112 -4.50 -15.57 -11.33
N ARG A 113 -5.53 -15.47 -12.19
CA ARG A 113 -5.53 -14.56 -13.36
C ARG A 113 -5.45 -13.07 -12.98
N GLN A 114 -6.00 -12.69 -11.83
CA GLN A 114 -5.88 -11.32 -11.33
C GLN A 114 -4.59 -11.11 -10.56
N ALA A 115 -4.08 -12.13 -9.86
CA ALA A 115 -2.82 -12.07 -9.12
C ALA A 115 -1.61 -11.87 -10.04
N LEU A 116 -1.53 -12.61 -11.15
CA LEU A 116 -0.38 -12.65 -12.04
C LEU A 116 0.16 -11.26 -12.43
N PRO A 117 -0.64 -10.34 -13.03
CA PRO A 117 -0.12 -9.05 -13.47
C PRO A 117 0.40 -8.18 -12.32
N PHE A 118 -0.20 -8.25 -11.13
CA PHE A 118 0.29 -7.51 -9.96
C PHE A 118 1.64 -8.04 -9.49
N LEU A 119 1.80 -9.37 -9.43
CA LEU A 119 3.05 -9.99 -8.97
C LEU A 119 4.19 -9.82 -9.99
N GLU A 120 3.91 -9.88 -11.28
CA GLU A 120 4.91 -9.61 -12.33
C GLU A 120 5.39 -8.16 -12.30
N GLU A 121 4.47 -7.21 -12.15
CA GLU A 121 4.81 -5.79 -12.05
C GLU A 121 5.60 -5.50 -10.76
N ALA A 122 5.14 -6.01 -9.62
CA ALA A 122 5.85 -5.87 -8.34
C ALA A 122 7.30 -6.37 -8.44
N ARG A 123 7.49 -7.59 -8.98
CA ARG A 123 8.81 -8.18 -9.18
C ARG A 123 9.68 -7.34 -10.12
N SER A 124 9.11 -6.87 -11.23
CA SER A 124 9.87 -6.09 -12.22
C SER A 124 10.38 -4.77 -11.65
N ILE A 125 9.55 -4.07 -10.86
CA ILE A 125 9.95 -2.84 -10.17
C ILE A 125 10.99 -3.16 -9.09
N ALA A 126 10.76 -4.19 -8.28
CA ALA A 126 11.68 -4.59 -7.23
C ALA A 126 13.09 -4.91 -7.75
N ILE A 127 13.20 -5.61 -8.88
CA ILE A 127 14.49 -5.84 -9.55
C ILE A 127 15.16 -4.52 -9.98
N ALA A 128 14.39 -3.60 -10.55
CA ALA A 128 14.92 -2.31 -11.01
C ALA A 128 15.43 -1.44 -9.84
N GLU A 129 14.80 -1.57 -8.67
CA GLU A 129 15.13 -0.80 -7.46
C GLU A 129 16.08 -1.54 -6.50
N SER A 130 16.47 -2.79 -6.81
CA SER A 130 17.27 -3.66 -5.91
C SER A 130 16.58 -3.91 -4.56
N ASP A 131 15.25 -4.07 -4.58
CA ASP A 131 14.43 -4.51 -3.44
C ASP A 131 14.33 -6.05 -3.43
N ASP A 132 15.36 -6.70 -2.91
CA ASP A 132 15.47 -8.16 -2.84
C ASP A 132 14.30 -8.80 -2.06
N GLY A 133 13.71 -8.07 -1.11
CA GLY A 133 12.60 -8.54 -0.28
C GLY A 133 11.32 -8.71 -1.08
N THR A 134 10.91 -7.65 -1.78
CA THR A 134 9.72 -7.68 -2.64
C THR A 134 9.94 -8.59 -3.85
N GLU A 135 11.15 -8.61 -4.44
CA GLU A 135 11.47 -9.53 -5.54
C GLU A 135 11.27 -10.99 -5.11
N GLY A 136 11.85 -11.39 -3.98
CA GLY A 136 11.77 -12.75 -3.46
C GLY A 136 10.33 -13.16 -3.16
N ALA A 137 9.56 -12.29 -2.50
CA ALA A 137 8.17 -12.54 -2.17
C ALA A 137 7.28 -12.68 -3.41
N ALA A 138 7.43 -11.79 -4.38
CA ALA A 138 6.69 -11.84 -5.64
C ALA A 138 7.04 -13.12 -6.44
N SER A 139 8.33 -13.45 -6.53
CA SER A 139 8.80 -14.66 -7.20
C SER A 139 8.26 -15.94 -6.56
N ALA A 140 8.22 -16.00 -5.23
CA ALA A 140 7.67 -17.14 -4.51
C ALA A 140 6.17 -17.34 -4.75
N LEU A 141 5.39 -16.26 -4.87
CA LEU A 141 3.97 -16.33 -5.19
C LEU A 141 3.74 -16.70 -6.66
N LEU A 142 4.53 -16.15 -7.59
CA LEU A 142 4.45 -16.49 -9.02
C LEU A 142 4.66 -17.99 -9.27
N LEU A 143 5.61 -18.62 -8.57
CA LEU A 143 5.86 -20.06 -8.67
C LEU A 143 4.71 -20.95 -8.16
N GLN A 144 3.78 -20.38 -7.37
CA GLN A 144 2.62 -21.10 -6.86
C GLN A 144 1.40 -20.98 -7.78
N LEU A 145 1.44 -20.08 -8.77
CA LEU A 145 0.33 -19.94 -9.72
C LEU A 145 0.28 -21.17 -10.64
N PRO A 146 -0.90 -21.74 -10.89
CA PRO A 146 -1.05 -22.77 -11.90
C PRO A 146 -0.79 -22.19 -13.30
N ASP A 147 -0.51 -23.06 -14.27
CA ASP A 147 -0.50 -22.66 -15.67
C ASP A 147 -1.88 -22.08 -16.03
N LEU A 148 -1.88 -20.84 -16.50
CA LEU A 148 -3.10 -20.12 -16.88
C LEU A 148 -3.28 -20.25 -18.40
N ASP A 149 -4.13 -21.20 -18.81
CA ASP A 149 -4.59 -21.36 -20.20
C ASP A 149 -5.42 -20.16 -20.70
#